data_AF-A0A2E8YPZ1-F1
#
_entry.id   AF-A0A2E8YPZ1-F1
#
_cell.length_a   1.000
_cell.length_b   1.000
_cell.length_c   1.000
_cell.angle_alpha   90.00
_cell.angle_beta   90.00
_cell.angle_gamma   90.00
#
_symmetry.space_group_name_H-M   'P 1'
#
loop_
_entity.id
_entity.type
_entity.pdbx_description
1 polymer ?
#
loop_
_entity_poly.entity_id
_entity_poly.type
_entity_poly.pdbx_seq_one_letter_code
_entity_poly.pdbx_strand_id
1 'polypeptide(L)'
;MPTIKLKKLIEIITKLNISVLLISVFFFNICVGAFARTVESVGSYNYGPTVPEATACHLATQNARKEALNIGANEIVSGQDILLCTETGDTEKCLLNKSIWSEVTGLIRDLKIISKKIINSDKDYKTCRVKISADVKSLQGHKDPGFDFTATLNRHDRKYRHQEKIEFFISPSTKMYVTIFLWDPHDENKKQVSRIFPNRLDKRNWLASQLKVPTSNAIRPYEFRAMFSRNTLRRVILIDQYVLVVATRSPINFKKKYTPEELNGRLLEIPASDWRRKRIDFYVLSGKQP
;
A
#
# COMPACT_ATOMS: atom_id res chain seq x y z
N MET A 1 -66.93 -30.21 -2.59
CA MET A 1 -65.66 -30.58 -3.25
C MET A 1 -65.28 -29.48 -4.24
N PRO A 2 -64.17 -28.73 -4.04
CA PRO A 2 -63.74 -27.75 -5.03
C PRO A 2 -63.33 -28.49 -6.30
N THR A 3 -63.89 -28.04 -7.43
CA THR A 3 -63.66 -28.62 -8.76
C THR A 3 -62.18 -28.55 -9.12
N ILE A 4 -61.68 -29.55 -9.85
CA ILE A 4 -60.27 -29.71 -10.24
C ILE A 4 -59.68 -28.44 -10.88
N LYS A 5 -60.51 -27.61 -11.53
CA LYS A 5 -60.13 -26.31 -12.09
C LYS A 5 -59.76 -25.27 -11.02
N LEU A 6 -60.46 -25.22 -9.89
CA LEU A 6 -60.21 -24.24 -8.83
C LEU A 6 -58.88 -24.53 -8.10
N LYS A 7 -58.55 -25.81 -7.87
CA LYS A 7 -57.24 -26.19 -7.30
C LYS A 7 -56.07 -25.82 -8.21
N LYS A 8 -56.18 -26.06 -9.52
CA LYS A 8 -55.15 -25.67 -10.50
C LYS A 8 -54.95 -24.16 -10.57
N LEU A 9 -56.03 -23.38 -10.50
CA LEU A 9 -55.95 -21.91 -10.55
C LEU A 9 -55.23 -21.35 -9.31
N ILE A 10 -55.55 -21.87 -8.11
CA ILE A 10 -54.89 -21.48 -6.86
C ILE A 10 -53.40 -21.83 -6.88
N GLU A 11 -53.03 -22.99 -7.42
CA GLU A 11 -51.63 -23.43 -7.52
C GLU A 11 -50.80 -22.57 -8.49
N ILE A 12 -51.42 -22.08 -9.58
CA ILE A 12 -50.78 -21.15 -10.52
C ILE A 12 -50.57 -19.78 -9.88
N ILE A 13 -51.58 -19.25 -9.17
CA ILE A 13 -51.51 -17.95 -8.49
C ILE A 13 -50.45 -17.96 -7.38
N THR A 14 -50.37 -19.04 -6.59
CA THR A 14 -49.34 -19.16 -5.54
C THR A 14 -47.93 -19.30 -6.11
N LYS A 15 -47.73 -20.09 -7.17
CA LYS A 15 -46.43 -20.18 -7.86
C LYS A 15 -46.02 -18.84 -8.48
N LEU A 16 -46.96 -18.09 -9.07
CA LEU A 16 -46.69 -16.77 -9.66
C LEU A 16 -46.28 -15.75 -8.59
N ASN A 17 -46.97 -15.71 -7.44
CA ASN A 17 -46.63 -14.82 -6.33
C ASN A 17 -45.27 -15.15 -5.69
N ILE A 18 -44.94 -16.43 -5.53
CA ILE A 18 -43.63 -16.85 -5.00
C ILE A 18 -42.51 -16.49 -5.97
N SER A 19 -42.74 -16.64 -7.28
CA SER A 19 -41.75 -16.27 -8.29
C SER A 19 -41.51 -14.75 -8.34
N VAL A 20 -42.57 -13.94 -8.21
CA VAL A 20 -42.46 -12.47 -8.14
C VAL A 20 -41.74 -12.02 -6.86
N LEU A 21 -42.03 -12.68 -5.72
CA LEU A 21 -41.35 -12.40 -4.44
C LEU A 21 -39.86 -12.76 -4.50
N LEU A 22 -39.49 -13.91 -5.09
CA LEU A 22 -38.10 -14.33 -5.27
C LEU A 22 -37.33 -13.38 -6.22
N ILE A 23 -37.96 -12.92 -7.29
CA ILE A 23 -37.37 -11.93 -8.21
C ILE A 23 -37.18 -10.59 -7.49
N SER A 24 -38.15 -10.14 -6.69
CA SER A 24 -38.04 -8.93 -5.87
C SER A 24 -36.88 -8.97 -4.87
N VAL A 25 -36.67 -10.11 -4.20
CA VAL A 25 -35.56 -10.30 -3.25
C VAL A 25 -34.21 -10.38 -3.99
N PHE A 26 -34.19 -10.95 -5.20
CA PHE A 26 -32.98 -10.99 -6.03
C PHE A 26 -32.55 -9.61 -6.54
N PHE A 27 -33.51 -8.74 -6.92
CA PHE A 27 -33.21 -7.36 -7.34
C PHE A 27 -32.80 -6.44 -6.17
N PHE A 28 -33.31 -6.66 -4.95
CA PHE A 28 -32.94 -5.83 -3.79
C PHE A 28 -31.48 -6.05 -3.33
N ASN A 29 -30.87 -7.18 -3.69
CA ASN A 29 -29.48 -7.49 -3.34
C ASN A 29 -28.43 -6.92 -4.31
N ILE A 30 -28.82 -6.25 -5.40
CA ILE A 30 -27.88 -5.73 -6.41
C ILE A 30 -27.45 -4.27 -6.13
N CYS A 31 -28.08 -3.59 -5.16
CA CYS A 31 -27.80 -2.17 -4.87
C CYS A 31 -26.82 -1.92 -3.71
N VAL A 32 -25.83 -2.79 -3.50
CA VAL A 32 -24.67 -2.40 -2.66
C VAL A 32 -23.73 -1.57 -3.53
N GLY A 33 -24.05 -0.27 -3.64
CA GLY A 33 -23.23 0.69 -4.35
C GLY A 33 -21.79 0.66 -3.83
N ALA A 34 -20.83 0.56 -4.74
CA ALA A 34 -19.43 0.79 -4.44
C ALA A 34 -19.28 2.23 -3.92
N PHE A 35 -19.12 2.41 -2.61
CA PHE A 35 -18.85 3.72 -2.00
C PHE A 35 -17.44 4.19 -2.40
N ALA A 36 -17.36 4.86 -3.54
CA ALA A 36 -16.26 5.76 -3.87
C ALA A 36 -16.51 7.05 -3.07
N ARG A 37 -15.59 7.42 -2.18
CA ARG A 37 -15.72 8.63 -1.35
C ARG A 37 -14.90 9.75 -1.99
N THR A 38 -15.59 10.68 -2.64
CA THR A 38 -14.97 11.95 -3.03
C THR A 38 -14.72 12.78 -1.77
N VAL A 39 -13.48 13.19 -1.55
CA VAL A 39 -13.07 14.03 -0.42
C VAL A 39 -12.44 15.32 -0.94
N GLU A 40 -12.73 16.44 -0.27
CA GLU A 40 -12.02 17.68 -0.50
C GLU A 40 -10.95 17.87 0.57
N SER A 41 -9.77 18.30 0.16
CA SER A 41 -8.67 18.58 1.09
C SER A 41 -7.86 19.79 0.66
N VAL A 42 -7.09 20.34 1.60
CA VAL A 42 -6.24 21.51 1.38
C VAL A 42 -4.82 21.19 1.83
N GLY A 43 -3.86 21.54 0.98
CA GLY A 43 -2.45 21.52 1.33
C GLY A 43 -1.85 22.91 1.19
N SER A 44 -0.88 23.22 2.04
CA SER A 44 -0.14 24.48 1.99
C SER A 44 1.36 24.23 2.11
N TYR A 45 2.16 25.12 1.52
CA TYR A 45 3.62 25.12 1.66
C TYR A 45 4.14 26.57 1.72
N ASN A 46 4.91 26.88 2.77
CA ASN A 46 5.54 28.19 2.95
C ASN A 46 6.90 28.20 2.27
N TYR A 47 7.21 29.25 1.53
CA TYR A 47 8.44 29.35 0.76
C TYR A 47 9.01 30.77 0.75
N GLY A 48 10.34 30.86 0.89
CA GLY A 48 11.11 32.10 0.78
C GLY A 48 11.56 32.38 -0.66
N PRO A 49 12.39 33.41 -0.89
CA PRO A 49 12.77 33.86 -2.23
C PRO A 49 13.61 32.86 -3.03
N THR A 50 14.22 31.88 -2.37
CA THR A 50 15.10 30.88 -2.99
C THR A 50 14.36 29.69 -3.60
N VAL A 51 13.08 29.50 -3.27
CA VAL A 51 12.28 28.36 -3.75
C VAL A 51 11.33 28.84 -4.86
N PRO A 52 11.35 28.22 -6.05
CA PRO A 52 10.40 28.55 -7.10
C PRO A 52 8.95 28.30 -6.68
N GLU A 53 8.04 29.20 -7.06
CA GLU A 53 6.60 29.06 -6.77
C GLU A 53 6.03 27.73 -7.30
N ALA A 54 6.48 27.29 -8.48
CA ALA A 54 6.06 26.03 -9.07
C ALA A 54 6.37 24.84 -8.15
N THR A 55 7.58 24.81 -7.57
CA THR A 55 8.02 23.82 -6.58
C THR A 55 7.17 23.89 -5.31
N ALA A 56 7.00 25.09 -4.76
CA ALA A 56 6.16 25.29 -3.56
C ALA A 56 4.72 24.79 -3.77
N CYS A 57 4.12 25.07 -4.92
CA CYS A 57 2.78 24.61 -5.24
C CYS A 57 2.68 23.12 -5.55
N HIS A 58 3.75 22.53 -6.09
CA HIS A 58 3.85 21.09 -6.21
C HIS A 58 3.81 20.43 -4.82
N LEU A 59 4.62 20.93 -3.88
CA LEU A 59 4.64 20.44 -2.49
C LEU A 59 3.32 20.66 -1.77
N ALA A 60 2.68 21.81 -1.94
CA ALA A 60 1.34 22.06 -1.43
C ALA A 60 0.31 21.07 -2.00
N THR A 61 0.45 20.66 -3.27
CA THR A 61 -0.41 19.62 -3.87
C THR A 61 -0.15 18.25 -3.24
N GLN A 62 1.10 17.90 -2.95
CA GLN A 62 1.42 16.64 -2.24
C GLN A 62 0.86 16.63 -0.82
N ASN A 63 0.94 17.76 -0.10
CA ASN A 63 0.32 17.92 1.22
C ASN A 63 -1.21 17.76 1.15
N ALA A 64 -1.86 18.32 0.11
CA ALA A 64 -3.30 18.15 -0.10
C ALA A 64 -3.66 16.69 -0.37
N ARG A 65 -2.88 15.98 -1.20
CA ARG A 65 -3.06 14.54 -1.49
C ARG A 65 -2.95 13.68 -0.23
N LYS A 66 -1.93 13.93 0.58
CA LYS A 66 -1.73 13.26 1.87
C LYS A 66 -2.95 13.45 2.76
N GLU A 67 -3.46 14.69 2.85
CA GLU A 67 -4.64 14.98 3.67
C GLU A 67 -5.92 14.33 3.11
N ALA A 68 -6.09 14.27 1.79
CA ALA A 68 -7.20 13.53 1.19
C ALA A 68 -7.16 12.04 1.56
N LEU A 69 -5.97 11.43 1.58
CA LEU A 69 -5.81 10.04 2.05
C LEU A 69 -6.15 9.91 3.53
N ASN A 70 -5.68 10.81 4.40
CA ASN A 70 -6.03 10.79 5.83
C ASN A 70 -7.56 10.84 6.03
N ILE A 71 -8.26 11.76 5.35
CA ILE A 71 -9.72 11.94 5.46
C ILE A 71 -10.48 10.76 4.85
N GLY A 72 -10.10 10.35 3.64
CA GLY A 72 -10.82 9.35 2.85
C GLY A 72 -10.58 7.92 3.31
N ALA A 73 -9.39 7.65 3.84
CA ALA A 73 -8.95 6.32 4.25
C ALA A 73 -8.85 6.13 5.78
N ASN A 74 -9.11 7.20 6.56
CA ASN A 74 -9.07 7.22 8.01
C ASN A 74 -7.70 6.82 8.58
N GLU A 75 -6.65 7.41 8.00
CA GLU A 75 -5.25 7.07 8.24
C GLU A 75 -4.50 8.24 8.91
N ILE A 76 -3.44 7.93 9.69
CA ILE A 76 -2.51 8.93 10.23
C ILE A 76 -1.10 8.56 9.75
N VAL A 77 -0.54 9.35 8.84
CA VAL A 77 0.89 9.26 8.50
C VAL A 77 1.72 9.70 9.71
N SER A 78 2.62 8.83 10.20
CA SER A 78 3.40 9.11 11.41
C SER A 78 4.39 10.27 11.25
N GLY A 79 4.62 11.04 12.31
CA GLY A 79 5.55 12.19 12.31
C GLY A 79 7.02 11.81 12.15
N GLN A 80 7.40 10.56 12.45
CA GLN A 80 8.78 10.08 12.32
C GLN A 80 9.25 10.00 10.86
N ASP A 81 8.35 9.68 9.93
CA ASP A 81 8.66 9.63 8.51
C ASP A 81 8.93 11.03 7.93
N ILE A 82 8.40 12.09 8.57
CA ILE A 82 8.62 13.50 8.16
C ILE A 82 10.02 13.97 8.58
N LEU A 83 10.44 13.67 9.81
CA LEU A 83 11.72 14.10 10.38
C LEU A 83 12.93 13.53 9.62
N LEU A 84 12.86 12.26 9.22
CA LEU A 84 13.92 11.61 8.43
C LEU A 84 14.11 12.27 7.05
N CYS A 85 13.03 12.75 6.43
CA CYS A 85 13.09 13.40 5.12
C CYS A 85 13.73 14.79 5.16
N THR A 86 13.61 15.52 6.27
CA THR A 86 14.25 16.83 6.46
C THR A 86 15.76 16.76 6.54
N GLU A 87 16.34 15.63 6.97
CA GLU A 87 17.79 15.47 7.14
C GLU A 87 18.52 15.13 5.84
N THR A 88 17.85 14.55 4.83
CA THR A 88 18.47 14.02 3.60
C THR A 88 18.59 15.02 2.44
N GLY A 89 18.07 16.25 2.57
CA GLY A 89 18.20 17.32 1.58
C GLY A 89 17.31 17.21 0.32
N ASP A 90 16.86 16.00 -0.06
CA ASP A 90 15.88 15.77 -1.14
C ASP A 90 14.49 15.41 -0.54
N THR A 91 13.90 16.40 0.14
CA THR A 91 12.65 16.27 0.91
C THR A 91 11.45 15.84 0.05
N GLU A 92 11.42 16.23 -1.23
CA GLU A 92 10.27 15.99 -2.12
C GLU A 92 10.10 14.52 -2.48
N LYS A 93 11.18 13.87 -2.96
CA LYS A 93 11.17 12.44 -3.29
C LYS A 93 10.98 11.59 -2.04
N CYS A 94 11.58 12.00 -0.94
CA CYS A 94 11.43 11.29 0.34
C CYS A 94 10.00 11.31 0.85
N LEU A 95 9.34 12.48 0.87
CA LEU A 95 7.95 12.59 1.32
C LEU A 95 6.97 11.81 0.43
N LEU A 96 7.16 11.83 -0.89
CA LEU A 96 6.33 11.06 -1.82
C LEU A 96 6.51 9.55 -1.60
N ASN A 97 7.76 9.10 -1.50
CA ASN A 97 8.08 7.71 -1.20
C ASN A 97 7.49 7.27 0.15
N LYS A 98 7.66 8.06 1.21
CA LYS A 98 7.09 7.74 2.52
C LYS A 98 5.57 7.72 2.51
N SER A 99 4.92 8.66 1.82
CA SER A 99 3.45 8.75 1.68
C SER A 99 2.84 7.54 0.96
N ILE A 100 3.50 7.04 -0.08
CA ILE A 100 3.06 5.83 -0.81
C ILE A 100 3.05 4.58 0.10
N TRP A 101 3.92 4.56 1.12
CA TRP A 101 4.14 3.38 1.96
C TRP A 101 3.69 3.53 3.41
N SER A 102 3.23 4.71 3.82
CA SER A 102 2.92 5.02 5.22
C SER A 102 1.74 4.24 5.76
N GLU A 103 0.86 3.72 4.91
CA GLU A 103 0.21 2.42 5.04
C GLU A 103 -0.86 2.30 3.94
N VAL A 104 -1.23 1.08 3.59
CA VAL A 104 -2.27 0.86 2.57
C VAL A 104 -3.59 0.89 3.31
N THR A 105 -4.22 2.06 3.35
CA THR A 105 -5.66 2.17 3.63
C THR A 105 -6.41 2.86 2.51
N GLY A 106 -5.72 3.54 1.60
CA GLY A 106 -6.38 4.16 0.45
C GLY A 106 -5.51 4.40 -0.77
N LEU A 107 -6.18 4.69 -1.88
CA LEU A 107 -5.59 5.08 -3.16
C LEU A 107 -6.45 6.20 -3.76
N ILE A 108 -5.81 7.29 -4.17
CA ILE A 108 -6.49 8.33 -4.98
C ILE A 108 -6.62 7.79 -6.41
N ARG A 109 -7.86 7.59 -6.86
CA ARG A 109 -8.19 7.15 -8.23
C ARG A 109 -8.22 8.29 -9.21
N ASP A 110 -8.80 9.40 -8.79
CA ASP A 110 -8.90 10.62 -9.57
C ASP A 110 -8.67 11.85 -8.70
N LEU A 111 -8.16 12.92 -9.29
CA LEU A 111 -7.82 14.15 -8.60
C LEU A 111 -8.10 15.36 -9.49
N LYS A 112 -8.89 16.28 -8.96
CA LYS A 112 -9.16 17.59 -9.55
C LYS A 112 -8.62 18.69 -8.65
N ILE A 113 -7.78 19.57 -9.20
CA ILE A 113 -7.39 20.81 -8.51
C ILE A 113 -8.57 21.78 -8.60
N ILE A 114 -9.16 22.12 -7.46
CA ILE A 114 -10.27 23.08 -7.36
C ILE A 114 -9.71 24.50 -7.39
N SER A 115 -8.64 24.76 -6.64
CA SER A 115 -8.00 26.07 -6.63
C SER A 115 -6.53 25.98 -6.25
N LYS A 116 -5.74 26.90 -6.78
CA LYS A 116 -4.35 27.17 -6.42
C LYS A 116 -4.23 28.67 -6.17
N LYS A 117 -3.79 29.06 -4.98
CA LYS A 117 -3.66 30.46 -4.58
C LYS A 117 -2.29 30.70 -3.96
N ILE A 118 -1.72 31.87 -4.26
CA ILE A 118 -0.56 32.40 -3.55
C ILE A 118 -1.07 33.39 -2.52
N ILE A 119 -0.72 33.16 -1.26
CA ILE A 119 -1.04 34.02 -0.13
C ILE A 119 0.27 34.69 0.27
N ASN A 120 0.29 36.02 0.22
CA ASN A 120 1.40 36.80 0.75
C ASN A 120 1.18 36.92 2.25
N SER A 121 1.84 36.07 3.03
CA SER A 121 1.67 36.02 4.47
C SER A 121 2.56 37.02 5.21
N ASP A 122 3.66 37.50 4.60
CA ASP A 122 4.44 38.70 4.99
C ASP A 122 5.52 39.03 3.93
N LYS A 123 6.34 40.08 4.13
CA LYS A 123 7.42 40.48 3.19
C LYS A 123 8.48 39.39 2.94
N ASP A 124 8.65 38.45 3.86
CA ASP A 124 9.78 37.50 3.86
C ASP A 124 9.42 36.10 3.32
N TYR A 125 8.13 35.79 3.20
CA TYR A 125 7.70 34.49 2.67
C TYR A 125 6.31 34.54 2.03
N LYS A 126 6.12 33.65 1.06
CA LYS A 126 4.84 33.39 0.40
C LYS A 126 4.35 32.01 0.78
N THR A 127 3.05 31.80 0.69
CA THR A 127 2.43 30.49 0.91
C THR A 127 1.66 30.09 -0.33
N CYS A 128 2.01 28.94 -0.92
CA CYS A 128 1.14 28.32 -1.91
C CYS A 128 0.10 27.46 -1.19
N ARG A 129 -1.18 27.71 -1.45
CA ARG A 129 -2.31 26.92 -0.93
C ARG A 129 -3.05 26.28 -2.10
N VAL A 130 -3.21 24.96 -2.05
CA VAL A 130 -3.88 24.17 -3.08
C VAL A 130 -5.06 23.44 -2.45
N LYS A 131 -6.26 23.61 -3.04
CA LYS A 131 -7.46 22.84 -2.70
C LYS A 131 -7.71 21.82 -3.80
N ILE A 132 -7.93 20.56 -3.42
CA ILE A 132 -8.23 19.47 -4.35
C ILE A 132 -9.58 18.81 -4.00
N SER A 133 -10.18 18.17 -4.99
CA SER A 133 -11.20 17.13 -4.84
C SER A 133 -10.57 15.82 -5.31
N ALA A 134 -10.63 14.78 -4.50
CA ALA A 134 -10.00 13.49 -4.78
C ALA A 134 -11.02 12.35 -4.61
N ASP A 135 -11.09 11.44 -5.58
CA ASP A 135 -11.77 10.16 -5.40
C ASP A 135 -10.83 9.20 -4.68
N VAL A 136 -11.13 8.89 -3.42
CA VAL A 136 -10.31 8.01 -2.59
C VAL A 136 -11.00 6.65 -2.49
N LYS A 137 -10.35 5.62 -3.05
CA LYS A 137 -10.69 4.22 -2.77
C LYS A 137 -10.03 3.82 -1.46
N SER A 138 -10.82 3.54 -0.44
CA SER A 138 -10.33 3.04 0.84
C SER A 138 -10.51 1.52 0.98
N LEU A 139 -9.85 0.94 1.97
CA LEU A 139 -10.07 -0.45 2.38
C LEU A 139 -11.51 -0.65 2.83
N GLN A 140 -12.19 -1.63 2.24
CA GLN A 140 -13.54 -2.01 2.66
C GLN A 140 -13.48 -3.09 3.75
N GLY A 141 -14.32 -2.91 4.78
CA GLY A 141 -14.46 -3.83 5.90
C GLY A 141 -13.51 -3.53 7.07
N HIS A 142 -13.67 -4.31 8.14
CA HIS A 142 -12.87 -4.16 9.35
C HIS A 142 -11.68 -5.11 9.34
N LYS A 143 -10.55 -4.61 9.83
CA LYS A 143 -9.35 -5.39 10.10
C LYS A 143 -9.67 -6.43 11.19
N ASP A 144 -9.45 -7.73 10.91
CA ASP A 144 -9.49 -8.82 11.90
C ASP A 144 -8.26 -8.78 12.84
N PRO A 145 -8.39 -8.43 14.13
CA PRO A 145 -7.26 -8.34 15.05
C PRO A 145 -6.55 -9.68 15.28
N GLY A 146 -7.24 -10.81 15.10
CA GLY A 146 -6.67 -12.15 15.27
C GLY A 146 -5.81 -12.60 14.10
N PHE A 147 -5.97 -11.95 12.94
CA PHE A 147 -5.14 -12.18 11.75
C PHE A 147 -3.95 -11.18 11.77
N ASP A 148 -2.81 -11.60 12.31
CA ASP A 148 -1.55 -10.83 12.34
C ASP A 148 -0.31 -11.76 12.30
N PHE A 149 0.87 -11.20 12.14
CA PHE A 149 2.14 -11.95 12.12
C PHE A 149 3.30 -11.05 12.52
N THR A 150 4.40 -11.57 13.05
CA THR A 150 5.64 -10.78 13.17
C THR A 150 6.53 -11.02 11.94
N ALA A 151 7.29 -10.01 11.54
CA ALA A 151 8.31 -10.15 10.51
C ALA A 151 9.57 -9.37 10.89
N THR A 152 10.71 -10.03 10.87
CA THR A 152 12.02 -9.46 11.21
C THR A 152 13.08 -9.91 10.21
N LEU A 153 14.21 -9.20 10.23
CA LEU A 153 15.42 -9.61 9.52
C LEU A 153 16.41 -10.27 10.47
N ASN A 154 17.42 -10.93 9.93
CA ASN A 154 18.54 -11.51 10.69
C ASN A 154 19.40 -10.50 11.48
N ARG A 155 19.23 -9.19 11.25
CA ARG A 155 19.92 -8.14 12.01
C ARG A 155 18.93 -7.16 12.63
N HIS A 156 19.09 -6.91 13.93
CA HIS A 156 18.25 -5.95 14.65
C HIS A 156 18.54 -4.49 14.27
N ASP A 157 19.79 -4.15 13.94
CA ASP A 157 20.18 -2.81 13.52
C ASP A 157 19.74 -2.46 12.08
N ARG A 158 19.26 -3.45 11.33
CA ARG A 158 18.79 -3.35 9.93
C ARG A 158 19.79 -2.68 8.99
N LYS A 159 21.08 -2.71 9.34
CA LYS A 159 22.17 -2.14 8.55
C LYS A 159 22.98 -3.27 7.94
N TYR A 160 23.12 -3.27 6.63
CA TYR A 160 23.85 -4.27 5.88
C TYR A 160 24.97 -3.59 5.09
N ARG A 161 26.12 -4.26 4.97
CA ARG A 161 27.10 -3.90 3.95
C ARG A 161 26.74 -4.56 2.63
N HIS A 162 27.32 -4.04 1.55
CA HIS A 162 27.25 -4.67 0.24
C HIS A 162 27.56 -6.18 0.32
N GLN A 163 26.74 -7.00 -0.33
CA GLN A 163 26.80 -8.47 -0.38
C GLN A 163 26.51 -9.20 0.94
N GLU A 164 26.23 -8.51 2.05
CA GLU A 164 25.86 -9.19 3.29
C GLU A 164 24.54 -9.94 3.15
N LYS A 165 24.46 -11.10 3.81
CA LYS A 165 23.31 -12.00 3.73
C LYS A 165 22.11 -11.41 4.48
N ILE A 166 20.95 -11.47 3.83
CA ILE A 166 19.65 -11.14 4.42
C ILE A 166 18.84 -12.43 4.55
N GLU A 167 18.27 -12.65 5.74
CA GLU A 167 17.26 -13.68 5.98
C GLU A 167 16.04 -13.03 6.63
N PHE A 168 14.86 -13.56 6.31
CA PHE A 168 13.58 -13.11 6.84
C PHE A 168 13.03 -14.13 7.82
N PHE A 169 12.50 -13.67 8.94
CA PHE A 169 11.82 -14.50 9.93
C PHE A 169 10.38 -14.02 10.04
N ILE A 170 9.42 -14.90 9.76
CA ILE A 170 7.99 -14.58 9.80
C ILE A 170 7.29 -15.53 10.76
N SER A 171 6.61 -15.00 11.77
CA SER A 171 5.85 -15.81 12.74
C SER A 171 4.36 -15.47 12.68
N PRO A 172 3.51 -16.37 12.17
CA PRO A 172 2.06 -16.13 12.06
C PRO A 172 1.34 -16.25 13.41
N SER A 173 0.30 -15.44 13.66
CA SER A 173 -0.66 -15.70 14.75
C SER A 173 -1.64 -16.82 14.41
N THR A 174 -1.92 -17.00 13.12
CA THR A 174 -2.83 -18.00 12.55
C THR A 174 -2.36 -18.41 11.17
N LYS A 175 -2.84 -19.56 10.67
CA LYS A 175 -2.47 -20.10 9.36
C LYS A 175 -2.70 -19.06 8.26
N MET A 176 -1.69 -18.83 7.42
CA MET A 176 -1.72 -17.79 6.39
C MET A 176 -0.79 -18.08 5.22
N TYR A 177 -1.02 -17.38 4.11
CA TYR A 177 -0.11 -17.33 2.97
C TYR A 177 0.71 -16.06 3.00
N VAL A 178 2.02 -16.15 2.87
CA VAL A 178 2.95 -15.02 2.92
C VAL A 178 3.53 -14.73 1.53
N THR A 179 3.73 -13.46 1.22
CA THR A 179 4.47 -13.00 0.05
C THR A 179 5.42 -11.89 0.50
N ILE A 180 6.69 -11.98 0.11
CA ILE A 180 7.70 -10.96 0.41
C ILE A 180 8.03 -10.21 -0.87
N PHE A 181 7.94 -8.89 -0.81
CA PHE A 181 8.37 -7.98 -1.86
C PHE A 181 9.54 -7.14 -1.40
N LEU A 182 10.44 -6.82 -2.33
CA LEU A 182 11.53 -5.86 -2.17
C LEU A 182 11.19 -4.61 -2.99
N TRP A 183 11.40 -3.44 -2.40
CA TRP A 183 11.30 -2.16 -3.08
C TRP A 183 12.56 -1.34 -2.85
N ASP A 184 13.18 -0.94 -3.96
CA ASP A 184 14.32 -0.01 -3.97
C ASP A 184 13.81 1.34 -4.54
N PRO A 185 13.70 2.38 -3.71
CA PRO A 185 13.24 3.69 -4.16
C PRO A 185 14.28 4.44 -5.01
N HIS A 186 15.55 4.00 -5.00
CA HIS A 186 16.68 4.68 -5.64
C HIS A 186 17.01 4.13 -7.03
N ASP A 187 16.44 2.99 -7.43
CA ASP A 187 16.62 2.45 -8.78
C ASP A 187 15.74 3.19 -9.79
N GLU A 188 16.29 4.25 -10.40
CA GLU A 188 15.62 5.08 -11.41
C GLU A 188 15.06 4.27 -12.60
N ASN A 189 15.68 3.13 -12.91
CA ASN A 189 15.28 2.24 -14.02
C ASN A 189 14.30 1.14 -13.56
N LYS A 190 14.09 0.97 -12.26
CA LYS A 190 13.25 -0.08 -11.66
C LYS A 190 12.57 0.42 -10.39
N LYS A 191 11.75 1.48 -10.52
CA LYS A 191 10.79 1.97 -9.50
C LYS A 191 9.68 0.95 -9.17
N GLN A 192 10.03 -0.33 -9.13
CA GLN A 192 9.14 -1.46 -9.10
C GLN A 192 9.35 -2.24 -7.81
N VAL A 193 8.23 -2.63 -7.23
CA VAL A 193 8.12 -3.53 -6.11
C VAL A 193 8.21 -4.95 -6.67
N SER A 194 9.27 -5.66 -6.32
CA SER A 194 9.59 -6.97 -6.88
C SER A 194 9.27 -8.07 -5.89
N ARG A 195 8.47 -9.06 -6.29
CA ARG A 195 8.20 -10.25 -5.47
C ARG A 195 9.44 -11.13 -5.39
N ILE A 196 9.98 -11.30 -4.20
CA ILE A 196 11.18 -12.12 -3.94
C ILE A 196 10.85 -13.48 -3.29
N PHE A 197 9.67 -13.62 -2.69
CA PHE A 197 9.14 -14.88 -2.16
C PHE A 197 7.60 -14.92 -2.23
N PRO A 198 6.95 -16.04 -2.59
CA PRO A 198 7.57 -17.23 -3.16
C PRO A 198 8.22 -16.96 -4.52
N ASN A 199 9.21 -17.76 -4.87
CA ASN A 199 9.95 -17.69 -6.13
C ASN A 199 10.11 -19.09 -6.76
N ARG A 200 10.88 -19.18 -7.85
CA ARG A 200 11.05 -20.44 -8.60
C ARG A 200 11.76 -21.54 -7.78
N LEU A 201 12.64 -21.14 -6.87
CA LEU A 201 13.42 -22.04 -6.01
C LEU A 201 12.67 -22.35 -4.71
N ASP A 202 11.82 -21.44 -4.25
CA ASP A 202 11.16 -21.54 -2.95
C ASP A 202 9.69 -21.16 -3.06
N LYS A 203 8.82 -22.18 -3.14
CA LYS A 203 7.40 -22.02 -3.49
C LYS A 203 6.45 -22.11 -2.29
N ARG A 204 6.88 -22.71 -1.17
CA ARG A 204 5.98 -23.05 -0.06
C ARG A 204 5.75 -21.82 0.81
N ASN A 205 4.70 -21.08 0.49
CA ASN A 205 4.38 -19.83 1.16
C ASN A 205 3.18 -19.91 2.11
N TRP A 206 2.67 -21.11 2.37
CA TRP A 206 1.69 -21.37 3.42
C TRP A 206 2.41 -21.64 4.75
N LEU A 207 2.07 -20.87 5.78
CA LEU A 207 2.68 -20.91 7.10
C LEU A 207 1.63 -21.27 8.15
N ALA A 208 1.95 -22.26 8.97
CA ALA A 208 1.21 -22.58 10.21
C ALA A 208 2.04 -22.31 11.48
N SER A 209 3.33 -22.04 11.30
CA SER A 209 4.32 -21.74 12.35
C SER A 209 5.39 -20.84 11.76
N GLN A 210 6.37 -20.46 12.58
CA GLN A 210 7.47 -19.59 12.18
C GLN A 210 8.22 -20.14 10.95
N LEU A 211 8.51 -19.26 10.01
CA LEU A 211 9.25 -19.54 8.79
C LEU A 211 10.50 -18.68 8.70
N LYS A 212 11.63 -19.30 8.40
CA LYS A 212 12.82 -18.61 7.89
C LYS A 212 12.80 -18.65 6.36
N VAL A 213 13.00 -17.52 5.71
CA VAL A 213 13.17 -17.41 4.25
C VAL A 213 14.57 -16.85 3.96
N PRO A 214 15.41 -17.51 3.13
CA PRO A 214 15.18 -18.75 2.37
C PRO A 214 14.80 -19.96 3.23
N THR A 215 13.85 -20.77 2.75
CA THR A 215 13.39 -21.96 3.48
C THR A 215 14.35 -23.13 3.28
N SER A 216 14.44 -24.02 4.27
CA SER A 216 15.20 -25.26 4.17
C SER A 216 14.63 -26.24 3.15
N ASN A 217 13.36 -26.06 2.76
CA ASN A 217 12.65 -26.91 1.79
C ASN A 217 12.69 -26.34 0.36
N ALA A 218 13.50 -25.31 0.11
CA ALA A 218 13.69 -24.79 -1.24
C ALA A 218 14.23 -25.89 -2.16
N ILE A 219 13.79 -25.89 -3.42
CA ILE A 219 14.22 -26.85 -4.46
C ILE A 219 15.74 -26.84 -4.62
N ARG A 220 16.37 -25.67 -4.44
CA ARG A 220 17.82 -25.51 -4.37
C ARG A 220 18.17 -24.46 -3.31
N PRO A 221 19.30 -24.60 -2.60
CA PRO A 221 19.80 -23.56 -1.70
C PRO A 221 19.99 -22.25 -2.45
N TYR A 222 19.63 -21.15 -1.79
CA TYR A 222 19.85 -19.80 -2.29
C TYR A 222 19.92 -18.84 -1.10
N GLU A 223 20.34 -17.61 -1.35
CA GLU A 223 20.43 -16.56 -0.35
C GLU A 223 20.05 -15.20 -0.95
N PHE A 224 19.58 -14.30 -0.10
CA PHE A 224 19.43 -12.90 -0.46
C PHE A 224 20.67 -12.14 0.01
N ARG A 225 21.17 -11.25 -0.85
CA ARG A 225 22.32 -10.40 -0.56
C ARG A 225 21.92 -8.94 -0.70
N ALA A 226 22.32 -8.13 0.27
CA ALA A 226 22.12 -6.68 0.24
C ALA A 226 22.93 -6.09 -0.92
N MET A 227 22.27 -5.42 -1.86
CA MET A 227 22.92 -4.83 -3.03
C MET A 227 22.90 -3.32 -2.95
N PHE A 228 24.07 -2.72 -3.15
CA PHE A 228 24.22 -1.28 -3.26
C PHE A 228 24.20 -0.94 -4.75
N SER A 229 23.04 -0.51 -5.26
CA SER A 229 22.89 -0.13 -6.67
C SER A 229 23.37 1.31 -6.85
N ARG A 230 24.48 1.53 -7.57
CA ARG A 230 24.91 2.87 -7.95
C ARG A 230 24.19 3.27 -9.23
N ASN A 231 23.32 4.28 -9.16
CA ASN A 231 23.09 5.16 -10.29
C ASN A 231 23.38 6.61 -9.88
N THR A 232 24.36 7.19 -10.57
CA THR A 232 24.65 8.62 -10.76
C THR A 232 25.02 9.53 -9.58
N LEU A 233 24.72 9.22 -8.32
CA LEU A 233 25.09 10.10 -7.19
C LEU A 233 26.42 9.69 -6.55
N ARG A 234 27.52 10.32 -6.97
CA ARG A 234 28.91 10.10 -6.53
C ARG A 234 29.18 10.29 -5.01
N ARG A 235 28.18 10.53 -4.16
CA ARG A 235 28.36 10.87 -2.74
C ARG A 235 27.47 10.11 -1.75
N VAL A 236 26.62 9.18 -2.21
CA VAL A 236 25.75 8.42 -1.30
C VAL A 236 26.52 7.25 -0.69
N ILE A 237 26.64 7.22 0.64
CA ILE A 237 27.31 6.16 1.41
C ILE A 237 26.34 5.15 2.03
N LEU A 238 25.03 5.44 1.97
CA LEU A 238 23.95 4.67 2.57
C LEU A 238 22.70 4.82 1.70
N ILE A 239 22.07 3.71 1.33
CA ILE A 239 20.74 3.70 0.69
C ILE A 239 19.74 3.00 1.60
N ASP A 240 18.53 3.52 1.69
CA ASP A 240 17.39 2.83 2.29
C ASP A 240 16.65 1.97 1.25
N GLN A 241 16.25 0.78 1.67
CA GLN A 241 15.42 -0.14 0.91
C GLN A 241 14.32 -0.69 1.83
N TYR A 242 13.26 -1.19 1.22
CA TYR A 242 12.08 -1.63 1.95
C TYR A 242 11.69 -3.06 1.59
N VAL A 243 11.39 -3.83 2.61
CA VAL A 243 10.77 -5.15 2.49
C VAL A 243 9.32 -5.03 2.92
N LEU A 244 8.44 -5.58 2.09
CA LEU A 244 7.02 -5.65 2.36
C LEU A 244 6.63 -7.12 2.46
N VAL A 245 6.27 -7.53 3.67
CA VAL A 245 5.72 -8.85 3.92
C VAL A 245 4.21 -8.71 3.91
N VAL A 246 3.55 -9.40 3.00
CA VAL A 246 2.08 -9.44 2.87
C VAL A 246 1.60 -10.82 3.26
N ALA A 247 0.75 -10.89 4.28
CA ALA A 247 0.04 -12.09 4.67
C ALA A 247 -1.40 -12.04 4.17
N THR A 248 -1.92 -13.18 3.71
CA THR A 248 -3.27 -13.33 3.17
C THR A 248 -3.90 -14.62 3.70
N ARG A 249 -5.20 -14.61 3.97
CA ARG A 249 -5.94 -15.78 4.46
C ARG A 249 -6.06 -16.86 3.38
N SER A 250 -6.27 -16.43 2.14
CA SER A 250 -6.38 -17.27 0.94
C SER A 250 -5.19 -17.04 0.00
N PRO A 251 -4.80 -18.03 -0.82
CA PRO A 251 -3.66 -17.87 -1.71
C PRO A 251 -3.97 -16.82 -2.80
N ILE A 252 -3.07 -15.83 -2.94
CA ILE A 252 -3.17 -14.81 -3.99
C ILE A 252 -2.01 -14.95 -4.98
N ASN A 253 -2.33 -15.02 -6.27
CA ASN A 253 -1.33 -15.02 -7.33
C ASN A 253 -0.85 -13.59 -7.64
N PHE A 254 0.10 -13.09 -6.85
CA PHE A 254 0.74 -11.81 -7.11
C PHE A 254 1.64 -11.85 -8.35
N LYS A 255 1.68 -10.74 -9.11
CA LYS A 255 2.65 -10.55 -10.20
C LYS A 255 4.07 -10.54 -9.65
N LYS A 256 5.05 -10.79 -10.52
CA LYS A 256 6.48 -10.70 -10.16
C LYS A 256 6.93 -9.28 -9.85
N LYS A 257 6.31 -8.29 -10.49
CA LYS A 257 6.65 -6.87 -10.36
C LYS A 257 5.38 -6.04 -10.37
N TYR A 258 5.44 -4.93 -9.65
CA TYR A 258 4.40 -3.91 -9.56
C TYR A 258 5.05 -2.53 -9.50
N THR A 259 4.35 -1.46 -9.88
CA THR A 259 4.62 -0.15 -9.25
C THR A 259 4.05 -0.14 -7.83
N PRO A 260 4.49 0.78 -6.95
CA PRO A 260 3.88 0.92 -5.63
C PRO A 260 2.34 1.07 -5.67
N GLU A 261 1.83 1.86 -6.60
CA GLU A 261 0.40 2.13 -6.80
C GLU A 261 -0.34 0.87 -7.28
N GLU A 262 0.24 0.11 -8.20
CA GLU A 262 -0.38 -1.13 -8.67
C GLU A 262 -0.47 -2.19 -7.56
N LEU A 263 0.58 -2.32 -6.73
CA LEU A 263 0.53 -3.24 -5.59
C LEU A 263 -0.52 -2.78 -4.58
N ASN A 264 -0.57 -1.48 -4.27
CA ASN A 264 -1.60 -0.91 -3.38
C ASN A 264 -3.00 -1.20 -3.93
N GLY A 265 -3.26 -0.89 -5.19
CA GLY A 265 -4.53 -1.17 -5.86
C GLY A 265 -4.95 -2.63 -5.77
N ARG A 266 -3.99 -3.56 -5.93
CA ARG A 266 -4.22 -5.00 -5.78
C ARG A 266 -4.56 -5.41 -4.34
N LEU A 267 -3.93 -4.80 -3.33
CA LEU A 267 -4.25 -5.07 -1.92
C LEU A 267 -5.63 -4.53 -1.54
N LEU A 268 -6.04 -3.39 -2.12
CA LEU A 268 -7.39 -2.81 -1.95
C LEU A 268 -8.52 -3.62 -2.61
N GLU A 269 -8.20 -4.67 -3.37
CA GLU A 269 -9.19 -5.63 -3.87
C GLU A 269 -9.46 -6.77 -2.87
N ILE A 270 -8.60 -6.93 -1.86
CA ILE A 270 -8.71 -7.98 -0.85
C ILE A 270 -9.47 -7.41 0.36
N PRO A 271 -10.48 -8.12 0.90
CA PRO A 271 -11.18 -7.69 2.11
C PRO A 271 -10.22 -7.38 3.26
N ALA A 272 -10.46 -6.29 4.00
CA ALA A 272 -9.53 -5.84 5.05
C ALA A 272 -9.32 -6.86 6.20
N SER A 273 -10.25 -7.81 6.36
CA SER A 273 -10.15 -8.94 7.29
C SER A 273 -9.18 -10.04 6.83
N ASP A 274 -8.87 -10.10 5.54
CA ASP A 274 -8.25 -11.26 4.91
C ASP A 274 -6.78 -11.03 4.58
N TRP A 275 -6.24 -9.85 4.89
CA TRP A 275 -4.84 -9.56 4.66
C TRP A 275 -4.22 -8.62 5.71
N ARG A 276 -2.90 -8.74 5.85
CA ARG A 276 -2.04 -7.87 6.65
C ARG A 276 -0.75 -7.62 5.92
N ARG A 277 -0.10 -6.51 6.23
CA ARG A 277 1.24 -6.22 5.74
C ARG A 277 2.10 -5.64 6.85
N LYS A 278 3.38 -6.01 6.85
CA LYS A 278 4.42 -5.36 7.65
C LYS A 278 5.51 -4.84 6.73
N ARG A 279 5.89 -3.58 6.93
CA ARG A 279 7.01 -2.91 6.25
C ARG A 279 8.23 -3.02 7.15
N ILE A 280 9.35 -3.42 6.58
CA ILE A 280 10.65 -3.39 7.23
C ILE A 280 11.58 -2.55 6.38
N ASP A 281 11.99 -1.40 6.90
CA ASP A 281 13.07 -0.58 6.36
C ASP A 281 14.43 -1.20 6.73
N PHE A 282 15.36 -1.19 5.78
CA PHE A 282 16.74 -1.56 6.04
C PHE A 282 17.68 -0.71 5.18
N TYR A 283 18.94 -0.65 5.58
CA TYR A 283 19.92 0.23 4.95
C TYR A 283 21.09 -0.57 4.42
N VAL A 284 21.58 -0.18 3.24
CA VAL A 284 22.76 -0.77 2.62
C VAL A 284 23.87 0.28 2.58
N LEU A 285 24.97 0.00 3.27
CA LEU A 285 26.18 0.81 3.28
C LEU A 285 27.00 0.55 2.02
N SER A 286 27.52 1.62 1.42
CA SER A 286 28.47 1.50 0.31
C SER A 286 29.73 0.80 0.83
N GLY A 287 30.06 -0.35 0.25
CA GLY A 287 31.37 -0.94 0.46
C GLY A 287 32.41 -0.10 -0.26
N LYS A 288 33.10 0.81 0.43
CA LYS A 288 34.52 0.94 0.16
C LYS A 288 35.15 -0.22 0.92
N GLN A 289 35.61 -1.25 0.21
CA GLN A 289 36.71 -2.02 0.78
C GLN A 289 37.88 -1.03 0.97
N PRO A 290 38.59 -1.09 2.11
CA PRO A 290 39.87 -0.42 2.21
C PRO A 290 40.81 -0.87 1.09
#